data_AF-A0A0Q4Z0D1-F1
#
_entry.id   AF-A0A0Q4Z0D1-F1
#
_cell.length_a   1.000
_cell.length_b   1.000
_cell.length_c   1.000
_cell.angle_alpha   90.00
_cell.angle_beta   90.00
_cell.angle_gamma   90.00
#
_symmetry.space_group_name_H-M   'P 1'
#
loop_
_entity.id
_entity.type
_entity.pdbx_description
1 polymer ?
#
loop_
_entity_poly.entity_id
_entity_poly.type
_entity_poly.pdbx_seq_one_letter_code
_entity_poly.pdbx_strand_id
1 'polypeptide(L)'
;MAKLIYTRLEDHPRETYVITSGALIVGRVDCISDAPAPAAQWTWSLHLDIGAAPFRRGATVSSRDAAVAALAEAWTEWKHWAGLRDADPAGAAHGAPPPKALP
;
A
#
# COMPACT_ATOMS: atom_id res chain seq x y z
N MET A 1 10.70 7.47 0.43
CA MET A 1 9.34 7.84 0.88
C MET A 1 8.47 6.60 0.76
N ALA A 2 7.82 6.15 1.83
CA ALA A 2 7.11 4.87 1.85
C ALA A 2 5.65 5.06 1.37
N LYS A 3 5.49 5.13 0.04
CA LYS A 3 4.20 5.37 -0.64
C LYS A 3 3.57 4.05 -1.08
N LEU A 4 2.26 3.92 -0.86
CA LEU A 4 1.48 2.79 -1.38
C LEU A 4 1.14 2.98 -2.86
N ILE A 5 1.38 1.95 -3.66
CA ILE A 5 1.00 1.86 -5.07
C ILE A 5 0.06 0.66 -5.21
N TYR A 6 -1.14 0.91 -5.74
CA TYR A 6 -2.18 -0.09 -5.97
C TYR A 6 -2.14 -0.49 -7.44
N THR A 7 -1.71 -1.71 -7.72
CA THR A 7 -1.60 -2.23 -9.08
C THR A 7 -2.71 -3.25 -9.31
N ARG A 8 -3.59 -3.00 -10.27
CA ARG A 8 -4.63 -3.96 -10.66
C ARG A 8 -4.00 -5.12 -11.41
N LEU A 9 -4.37 -6.35 -11.06
CA LEU A 9 -4.01 -7.54 -11.82
C LEU A 9 -5.00 -7.73 -12.97
N GLU A 10 -4.51 -7.71 -14.21
CA GLU A 10 -5.33 -7.81 -15.41
C GLU A 10 -5.78 -9.24 -15.72
N ASP A 11 -4.95 -10.23 -15.39
CA ASP A 11 -5.17 -11.67 -15.66
C ASP A 11 -5.82 -12.41 -14.47
N HIS A 12 -6.53 -11.70 -13.58
CA HIS A 12 -7.14 -12.30 -12.41
C HIS A 12 -8.66 -12.44 -12.60
N PRO A 13 -9.28 -13.60 -12.25
CA PRO A 13 -10.71 -13.85 -12.48
C PRO A 13 -11.63 -12.89 -11.70
N ARG A 14 -11.08 -12.22 -10.69
CA ARG A 14 -11.77 -11.20 -9.88
C ARG A 14 -10.92 -9.94 -9.85
N GLU A 15 -11.57 -8.80 -9.66
CA GLU A 15 -10.85 -7.53 -9.50
C GLU A 15 -9.96 -7.61 -8.24
N THR A 16 -8.65 -7.69 -8.47
CA THR A 16 -7.63 -7.81 -7.45
C THR A 16 -6.57 -6.73 -7.64
N TYR A 17 -6.18 -6.12 -6.54
CA TYR A 17 -5.09 -5.16 -6.46
C TYR A 17 -3.98 -5.69 -5.58
N VAL A 18 -2.75 -5.63 -6.08
CA VAL A 18 -1.55 -5.83 -5.28
C VAL A 18 -1.05 -4.47 -4.83
N ILE A 19 -0.81 -4.33 -3.53
CA ILE A 19 -0.33 -3.08 -2.93
C ILE A 19 1.16 -3.22 -2.67
N THR A 20 1.93 -2.29 -3.22
CA THR A 20 3.38 -2.23 -3.05
C THR A 20 3.83 -0.93 -2.39
N SER A 21 4.96 -0.99 -1.69
CA SER A 21 5.71 0.17 -1.20
C SER A 21 7.16 0.02 -1.61
N GLY A 22 7.61 0.82 -2.57
CA GLY A 22 8.87 0.56 -3.28
C GLY A 22 8.83 -0.79 -4.00
N ALA A 23 9.82 -1.66 -3.73
CA ALA A 23 9.88 -3.01 -4.30
C ALA A 23 9.13 -4.07 -3.48
N LEU A 24 8.55 -3.71 -2.33
CA LEU A 24 7.92 -4.66 -1.41
C LEU A 24 6.41 -4.73 -1.65
N ILE A 25 5.87 -5.95 -1.73
CA ILE A 25 4.42 -6.19 -1.64
C ILE A 25 4.05 -6.15 -0.16
N VAL A 26 3.15 -5.25 0.20
CA VAL A 26 2.73 -5.02 1.59
C VAL A 26 1.30 -5.47 1.86
N GLY A 27 0.50 -5.70 0.82
CA GLY A 27 -0.90 -6.04 0.99
C GLY A 27 -1.64 -6.34 -0.31
N ARG A 28 -2.93 -6.67 -0.18
CA ARG A 28 -3.85 -6.91 -1.30
C ARG A 28 -5.24 -6.37 -1.01
N VAL A 29 -5.97 -6.05 -2.06
CA VAL A 29 -7.42 -5.78 -2.04
C VAL A 29 -8.06 -6.67 -3.09
N ASP A 30 -9.08 -7.43 -2.70
CA ASP A 30 -9.73 -8.42 -3.56
C ASP A 30 -11.24 -8.24 -3.55
N CYS A 31 -11.84 -8.23 -4.73
CA CYS A 31 -13.29 -8.34 -4.87
C CYS A 31 -13.71 -9.80 -4.66
N ILE A 32 -14.59 -10.03 -3.69
CA ILE A 32 -15.21 -11.34 -3.44
C ILE A 32 -16.56 -11.45 -4.13
N SER A 33 -17.34 -10.36 -4.11
CA SER A 33 -18.64 -10.22 -4.75
C SER A 33 -18.80 -8.81 -5.29
N ASP A 34 -19.08 -8.68 -6.58
CA ASP A 34 -19.35 -7.42 -7.28
C ASP A 34 -20.83 -7.01 -7.24
N ALA A 35 -21.66 -7.73 -6.48
CA ALA A 35 -23.07 -7.40 -6.29
C ALA A 35 -23.26 -5.93 -5.86
N PRO A 36 -24.38 -5.27 -6.22
CA PRO A 36 -24.62 -3.89 -5.81
C PRO A 36 -24.63 -3.76 -4.29
N ALA A 37 -24.17 -2.59 -3.80
CA ALA A 37 -24.19 -2.29 -2.38
C ALA A 37 -25.62 -2.44 -1.79
N PRO A 38 -25.77 -2.98 -0.57
CA PRO A 38 -24.70 -3.32 0.38
C PRO A 38 -24.15 -4.76 0.24
N ALA A 39 -24.56 -5.53 -0.76
CA ALA A 39 -24.18 -6.93 -0.92
C ALA A 39 -22.79 -7.14 -1.57
N ALA A 40 -22.17 -6.06 -2.08
CA ALA A 40 -20.77 -6.07 -2.48
C ALA A 40 -19.88 -6.55 -1.33
N GLN A 41 -18.87 -7.36 -1.64
CA GLN A 41 -17.91 -7.85 -0.66
C GLN A 41 -16.49 -7.66 -1.20
N TRP A 42 -15.69 -6.93 -0.43
CA TRP A 42 -14.30 -6.63 -0.73
C TRP A 42 -13.45 -7.01 0.48
N THR A 43 -12.36 -7.73 0.28
CA THR A 43 -11.37 -7.97 1.33
C THR A 43 -10.19 -7.04 1.12
N TRP A 44 -9.57 -6.64 2.22
CA TRP A 44 -8.24 -6.07 2.20
C TRP A 44 -7.36 -6.80 3.21
N SER A 45 -6.06 -6.82 2.93
CA SER A 45 -5.05 -7.32 3.85
C SER A 45 -3.78 -6.50 3.74
N LEU A 46 -3.13 -6.28 4.88
CA LEU A 46 -1.80 -5.72 5.02
C LEU A 46 -0.96 -6.71 5.82
N HIS A 47 0.16 -7.15 5.26
CA HIS A 47 1.09 -8.08 5.89
C HIS A 47 2.51 -7.52 5.78
N LEU A 48 3.04 -7.10 6.92
CA LEU A 48 4.40 -6.59 7.06
C LEU A 48 5.12 -7.45 8.10
N ASP A 49 5.99 -8.31 7.60
CA ASP A 49 6.82 -9.21 8.41
C ASP A 49 8.22 -8.60 8.51
N ILE A 50 8.39 -7.59 9.38
CA ILE A 50 9.67 -6.92 9.59
C ILE A 50 10.07 -7.09 11.06
N GLY A 51 11.10 -7.90 11.30
CA GLY A 51 11.59 -8.22 12.64
C GLY A 51 10.78 -9.32 13.34
N ALA A 52 10.79 -9.32 14.67
CA ALA A 52 10.21 -10.40 15.47
C ALA A 52 8.68 -10.33 15.64
N ALA A 53 8.04 -9.22 15.24
CA ALA A 53 6.61 -8.99 15.43
C ALA A 53 5.92 -8.79 14.07
N PRO A 54 5.16 -9.78 13.57
CA PRO A 54 4.44 -9.62 12.33
C PRO A 54 3.28 -8.62 12.50
N PHE A 55 3.22 -7.61 11.64
CA PHE A 55 2.07 -6.71 11.56
C PHE A 55 1.11 -7.23 10.49
N ARG A 56 -0.05 -7.71 10.95
CA ARG A 56 -1.12 -8.24 10.08
C ARG A 56 -2.44 -7.57 10.40
N ARG A 57 -3.05 -6.99 9.37
CA ARG A 57 -4.38 -6.37 9.42
C ARG A 57 -5.16 -6.76 8.18
N GLY A 58 -6.47 -6.81 8.31
CA GLY A 58 -7.35 -7.12 7.20
C GLY A 58 -8.79 -7.30 7.68
N ALA A 59 -9.73 -7.05 6.78
CA ALA A 59 -11.15 -7.24 7.02
C ALA A 59 -11.91 -7.35 5.69
N THR A 60 -13.18 -7.75 5.78
CA THR A 60 -14.14 -7.67 4.68
C THR A 60 -15.01 -6.43 4.87
N VAL A 61 -15.19 -5.66 3.81
CA VAL A 61 -15.97 -4.43 3.75
C VAL A 61 -16.88 -4.43 2.52
N SER A 62 -17.83 -3.51 2.48
CA SER A 62 -18.89 -3.48 1.45
C SER A 62 -18.51 -2.72 0.17
N SER A 63 -17.30 -2.19 0.05
CA SER A 63 -16.86 -1.48 -1.16
C SER A 63 -15.34 -1.48 -1.33
N ARG A 64 -14.90 -1.31 -2.59
CA ARG A 64 -13.49 -1.12 -2.92
C ARG A 64 -12.87 0.07 -2.21
N ASP A 65 -13.59 1.19 -2.18
CA ASP A 65 -13.10 2.44 -1.57
C ASP A 65 -12.87 2.27 -0.07
N ALA A 66 -13.80 1.62 0.64
CA ALA A 66 -13.64 1.28 2.04
C ALA A 66 -12.44 0.34 2.28
N ALA A 67 -12.19 -0.61 1.37
CA ALA A 67 -11.06 -1.54 1.46
C ALA A 67 -9.72 -0.81 1.30
N VAL A 68 -9.64 0.12 0.35
CA VAL A 68 -8.48 0.97 0.11
C VAL A 68 -8.23 1.91 1.29
N ALA A 69 -9.28 2.55 1.81
CA ALA A 69 -9.20 3.47 2.94
C ALA A 69 -8.73 2.76 4.22
N ALA A 70 -9.32 1.60 4.56
CA ALA A 70 -8.93 0.82 5.73
C ALA A 70 -7.47 0.31 5.63
N LEU A 71 -7.01 -0.05 4.42
CA LEU A 71 -5.62 -0.42 4.21
C LEU A 71 -4.66 0.77 4.40
N ALA A 72 -5.04 1.96 3.91
CA ALA A 72 -4.25 3.17 4.10
C ALA A 72 -4.16 3.61 5.57
N GLU A 73 -5.25 3.42 6.33
CA GLU A 73 -5.27 3.61 7.78
C GLU A 73 -4.32 2.63 8.47
N ALA A 74 -4.44 1.32 8.19
CA ALA A 74 -3.57 0.30 8.76
C ALA A 74 -2.09 0.52 8.43
N TRP A 75 -1.79 1.05 7.24
CA TRP A 75 -0.43 1.47 6.86
C TRP A 75 0.08 2.64 7.69
N THR A 76 -0.78 3.60 7.99
CA THR A 76 -0.45 4.75 8.86
C THR A 76 -0.18 4.29 10.29
N GLU A 77 -1.01 3.39 10.83
CA GLU A 77 -0.78 2.75 12.12
C GLU A 77 0.56 2.00 12.15
N TRP A 78 0.86 1.23 11.11
CA TRP A 78 2.12 0.52 11.00
C TRP A 78 3.32 1.48 10.98
N LYS A 79 3.27 2.57 10.20
CA LYS A 79 4.34 3.57 10.17
C LYS A 79 4.58 4.16 11.58
N HIS A 80 3.52 4.49 12.30
CA HIS A 80 3.62 4.96 13.68
C HIS A 80 4.24 3.93 14.61
N TRP A 81 3.81 2.67 14.55
CA TRP A 81 4.39 1.56 15.32
C TRP A 81 5.87 1.37 15.01
N ALA A 82 6.27 1.46 13.74
CA ALA A 82 7.65 1.31 13.29
C ALA A 82 8.54 2.55 13.55
N GLY A 83 7.99 3.63 14.13
CA GLY A 83 8.71 4.90 14.31
C GLY A 83 9.06 5.60 13.00
N LEU A 84 8.42 5.22 11.89
CA LEU A 84 8.65 5.80 10.57
C LEU A 84 7.79 7.06 10.38
N ARG A 85 8.40 8.09 9.80
CA ARG A 85 7.70 9.30 9.34
C ARG A 85 7.87 9.44 7.84
N ASP A 86 6.90 10.04 7.18
CA ASP A 86 7.04 10.40 5.78
C ASP A 86 8.19 11.41 5.66
N ALA A 87 9.13 11.13 4.75
CA ALA A 87 10.22 12.05 4.48
C ALA A 87 9.66 13.31 3.78
N ASP A 88 10.03 14.48 4.29
CA ASP A 88 9.67 15.75 3.68
C ASP A 88 10.22 15.82 2.24
N PRO A 89 9.41 16.24 1.24
CA PRO A 89 9.81 16.26 -0.15
C PRO A 89 10.96 17.25 -0.46
N ALA A 90 11.34 18.16 0.44
CA ALA A 90 12.38 19.16 0.18
C ALA A 90 13.83 18.63 0.28
N GLY A 91 14.05 17.41 0.80
CA GLY A 91 15.42 16.90 1.05
C GLY A 91 16.15 16.28 -0.15
N ALA A 92 15.45 15.97 -1.25
CA ALA A 92 16.02 15.17 -2.34
C ALA A 92 16.79 15.99 -3.40
N ALA A 93 16.68 17.32 -3.41
CA ALA A 93 17.24 18.17 -4.47
C ALA A 93 18.64 18.77 -4.15
N HIS A 94 19.17 18.63 -2.93
CA HIS A 94 20.37 19.36 -2.51
C HIS A 94 21.70 18.58 -2.63
N GLY A 95 21.71 17.41 -3.27
CA GLY A 95 22.85 16.48 -3.22
C GLY A 95 23.52 16.11 -4.55
N ALA A 96 23.01 16.54 -5.71
CA ALA A 96 23.61 16.17 -6.99
C ALA A 96 24.62 17.25 -7.46
N PRO A 97 25.94 17.01 -7.41
CA PRO A 97 26.89 17.88 -8.08
C PRO A 97 26.66 17.79 -9.61
N PRO A 98 26.75 18.90 -10.36
CA PRO A 98 26.59 18.87 -11.80
C PRO A 98 27.68 18.01 -12.45
N PRO A 99 27.35 17.27 -13.53
CA PRO A 99 28.34 16.44 -14.22
C PRO A 99 29.46 17.32 -14.76
N LYS A 100 30.70 17.03 -14.37
CA LYS A 100 31.90 17.69 -14.91
C LYS A 100 32.02 17.35 -16.39
N ALA A 101 31.93 18.36 -17.26
CA ALA A 101 32.40 18.25 -18.63
C ALA A 101 33.94 18.14 -18.61
N LEU A 102 34.47 17.03 -19.13
CA LEU A 102 35.90 16.85 -19.38
C LEU A 102 36.26 17.44 -20.76
N PRO A 103 37.47 18.02 -20.91
CA PRO A 103 37.91 18.70 -22.12
C PRO A 103 38.21 17.77 -23.30
#